data_AF-A0A5E4IWZ2-F1
#
_entry.id   AF-A0A5E4IWZ2-F1
#
_cell.length_a   1.000
_cell.length_b   1.000
_cell.length_c   1.000
_cell.angle_alpha   90.00
_cell.angle_beta   90.00
_cell.angle_gamma   90.00
#
_symmetry.space_group_name_H-M   'P 1'
#
loop_
_entity.id
_entity.type
_entity.pdbx_description
1 polymer ?
#
loop_
_entity_poly.entity_id
_entity_poly.type
_entity_poly.pdbx_seq_one_letter_code
_entity_poly.pdbx_strand_id
1 'polypeptide(L)'
;MIGKLIFTALFMVTVICPSVIAQDLSGIWSCDNGGTFYIRQIGNTLWWLGENNPGNPDWADVAKGSIDRDVISLEWADVPKGTNNLQGTLVLRIESDEVLQMISSTGGFGGSNWTRITGNAGVVVNDTLMPITLAVGSTGPLVKTLQSTLNSAGANPALNVDGIFGPKTETAVKAFQKSHGLAQDGIVGPITWKALQNI
;
A
#
# COMPACT_ATOMS: atom_id res chain seq x y z
N MET A 1 25.01 -17.83 -55.30
CA MET A 1 25.18 -18.06 -53.85
C MET A 1 24.39 -16.98 -53.13
N ILE A 2 23.19 -17.30 -52.64
CA ILE A 2 22.32 -16.37 -51.91
C ILE A 2 22.42 -16.75 -50.43
N GLY A 3 23.00 -15.86 -49.61
CA GLY A 3 23.20 -16.06 -48.18
C GLY A 3 21.88 -15.98 -47.43
N LYS A 4 21.57 -17.01 -46.64
CA LYS A 4 20.44 -17.01 -45.69
C LYS A 4 20.79 -16.10 -44.52
N LEU A 5 20.04 -15.00 -44.38
CA LEU A 5 20.02 -14.17 -43.17
C LEU A 5 19.33 -14.97 -42.06
N ILE A 6 20.06 -15.34 -41.01
CA ILE A 6 19.48 -15.95 -39.82
C ILE A 6 19.02 -14.80 -38.91
N PHE A 7 17.71 -14.59 -38.83
CA PHE A 7 17.13 -13.73 -37.80
C PHE A 7 17.10 -14.51 -36.49
N THR A 8 18.00 -14.17 -35.57
CA THR A 8 17.92 -14.64 -34.18
C THR A 8 16.77 -13.91 -33.52
N ALA A 9 15.62 -14.58 -33.37
CA ALA A 9 14.52 -14.06 -32.56
C ALA A 9 14.98 -14.05 -31.09
N LEU A 10 15.21 -12.86 -30.54
CA LEU A 10 15.40 -12.66 -29.11
C LEU A 10 14.05 -12.92 -28.45
N PHE A 11 13.83 -14.12 -27.93
CA PHE A 11 12.70 -14.40 -27.05
C PHE A 11 12.91 -13.62 -25.76
N MET A 12 12.26 -12.46 -25.66
CA MET A 12 12.07 -11.79 -24.39
C MET A 12 11.17 -12.71 -23.56
N VAL A 13 11.77 -13.48 -22.66
CA VAL A 13 11.02 -14.20 -21.63
C VAL A 13 10.44 -13.11 -20.74
N THR A 14 9.19 -12.73 -21.00
CA THR A 14 8.42 -11.99 -20.01
C THR A 14 8.30 -12.92 -18.82
N VAL A 15 9.14 -12.71 -17.80
CA VAL A 15 8.89 -13.28 -16.49
C VAL A 15 7.58 -12.66 -16.04
N ILE A 16 6.49 -13.38 -16.23
CA ILE A 16 5.24 -13.08 -15.54
C ILE A 16 5.55 -13.41 -14.09
N CYS A 17 6.09 -12.44 -13.37
CA CYS A 17 6.09 -12.49 -11.92
C CYS A 17 4.61 -12.60 -11.54
N PRO A 18 4.15 -13.64 -10.83
CA PRO A 18 2.79 -13.64 -10.32
C PRO A 18 2.64 -12.34 -9.55
N SER A 19 1.73 -11.46 -10.01
CA SER A 19 1.50 -10.15 -9.39
C SER A 19 1.28 -10.39 -7.91
N VAL A 20 2.29 -10.09 -7.10
CA VAL A 20 2.15 -10.09 -5.66
C VAL A 20 1.28 -8.87 -5.39
N ILE A 21 -0.03 -9.10 -5.22
CA ILE A 21 -0.93 -8.06 -4.75
C ILE A 21 -0.40 -7.68 -3.38
N ALA A 22 0.16 -6.47 -3.27
CA ALA A 22 0.73 -6.03 -2.01
C ALA A 22 -0.35 -6.08 -0.92
N GLN A 23 -0.03 -6.71 0.21
CA GLN A 23 -1.01 -6.91 1.28
C GLN A 23 -1.25 -5.61 2.05
N ASP A 24 -0.19 -4.85 2.27
CA ASP A 24 -0.20 -3.49 2.84
C ASP A 24 1.07 -2.74 2.45
N LEU A 25 0.92 -1.59 1.80
CA LEU A 25 2.01 -0.69 1.41
C LEU A 25 2.42 0.29 2.50
N SER A 26 1.68 0.36 3.61
CA SER A 26 1.98 1.25 4.73
C SER A 26 3.38 0.97 5.28
N GLY A 27 4.20 2.01 5.45
CA GLY A 27 5.57 1.87 5.91
C GLY A 27 6.49 2.98 5.46
N ILE A 28 7.77 2.80 5.73
CA ILE A 28 8.84 3.73 5.33
C ILE A 28 9.55 3.15 4.12
N TRP A 29 9.77 3.97 3.10
CA TRP A 29 10.34 3.60 1.83
C TRP A 29 11.50 4.54 1.50
N SER A 30 12.60 4.01 0.98
CA SER A 30 13.65 4.81 0.36
C SER A 30 13.38 4.92 -1.13
N CYS A 31 13.82 6.01 -1.75
CA CYS A 31 13.77 6.21 -3.20
C CYS A 31 15.18 6.42 -3.76
N ASP A 32 15.39 6.05 -5.02
CA ASP A 32 16.66 6.22 -5.75
C ASP A 32 17.13 7.68 -5.90
N ASN A 33 16.24 8.66 -5.68
CA ASN A 33 16.59 10.08 -5.59
C ASN A 33 17.15 10.51 -4.22
N GLY A 34 17.32 9.57 -3.28
CA GLY A 34 17.80 9.83 -1.91
C GLY A 34 16.70 10.29 -0.94
N GLY A 35 15.44 10.34 -1.38
CA GLY A 35 14.28 10.66 -0.55
C GLY A 35 13.81 9.51 0.33
N THR A 36 13.18 9.85 1.44
CA THR A 36 12.44 8.94 2.32
C THR A 36 10.95 9.24 2.22
N PHE A 37 10.15 8.19 2.07
CA PHE A 37 8.71 8.27 1.87
C PHE A 37 8.00 7.51 2.98
N TYR A 38 7.06 8.19 3.63
CA TYR A 38 6.19 7.64 4.66
C TYR A 38 4.84 7.36 4.03
N ILE A 39 4.61 6.10 3.66
CA ILE A 39 3.40 5.66 2.96
C ILE A 39 2.38 5.16 3.97
N ARG A 40 1.12 5.52 3.75
CA ARG A 40 -0.04 4.99 4.48
C ARG A 40 -1.11 4.54 3.49
N GLN A 41 -1.46 3.25 3.56
CA GLN A 41 -2.56 2.66 2.81
C GLN A 41 -3.78 2.49 3.72
N ILE A 42 -4.96 2.79 3.18
CA ILE A 42 -6.27 2.51 3.80
C ILE A 42 -7.19 1.98 2.70
N GLY A 43 -7.46 0.67 2.72
CA GLY A 43 -8.16 0.02 1.61
C GLY A 43 -7.39 0.24 0.30
N ASN A 44 -8.07 0.81 -0.70
CA ASN A 44 -7.47 1.17 -1.98
C ASN A 44 -6.98 2.63 -2.05
N THR A 45 -6.98 3.37 -0.94
CA THR A 45 -6.44 4.73 -0.91
C THR A 45 -5.01 4.71 -0.40
N LEU A 46 -4.11 5.42 -1.07
CA LEU A 46 -2.74 5.62 -0.64
C LEU A 46 -2.48 7.09 -0.36
N TRP A 47 -1.78 7.34 0.73
CA TRP A 47 -1.23 8.64 1.11
C TRP A 47 0.27 8.50 1.27
N TRP A 48 1.02 9.54 0.93
CA TRP A 48 2.41 9.61 1.33
C TRP A 48 2.81 11.00 1.83
N LEU A 49 3.93 11.03 2.55
CA LEU A 49 4.79 12.19 2.76
C LEU A 49 6.17 11.80 2.25
N GLY A 50 6.73 12.53 1.28
CA GLY A 50 8.08 12.37 0.78
C GLY A 50 8.97 13.52 1.25
N GLU A 51 10.24 13.24 1.58
CA GLU A 51 11.22 14.28 1.86
C GLU A 51 12.66 13.78 1.71
N ASN A 52 13.58 14.70 1.39
CA ASN A 52 15.01 14.47 1.63
C ASN A 52 15.43 15.10 2.97
N ASN A 53 16.46 14.59 3.64
CA ASN A 53 17.03 15.20 4.85
C ASN A 53 15.97 15.74 5.86
N PRO A 54 15.24 14.88 6.61
CA PRO A 54 14.04 15.24 7.39
C PRO A 54 14.12 16.46 8.33
N GLY A 55 15.33 16.82 8.78
CA GLY A 55 15.58 17.99 9.62
C GLY A 55 15.65 19.33 8.86
N ASN A 56 16.03 19.31 7.58
CA ASN A 56 16.10 20.48 6.70
C ASN A 56 16.05 20.03 5.23
N PRO A 57 14.86 19.65 4.72
CA PRO A 57 14.70 19.19 3.35
C PRO A 57 14.98 20.30 2.34
N ASP A 58 15.60 19.93 1.22
CA ASP A 58 15.55 20.77 0.01
C ASP A 58 14.17 20.67 -0.63
N TRP A 59 13.53 19.50 -0.53
CA TRP A 59 12.18 19.21 -0.99
C TRP A 59 11.43 18.34 0.01
N ALA A 60 10.14 18.59 0.12
CA ALA A 60 9.20 17.73 0.81
C ALA A 60 7.89 17.79 0.04
N ASP A 61 7.23 16.67 -0.12
CA ASP A 61 6.00 16.56 -0.90
C ASP A 61 4.97 15.69 -0.17
N VAL A 62 3.71 15.87 -0.56
CA VAL A 62 2.61 15.00 -0.18
C VAL A 62 1.97 14.46 -1.43
N ALA A 63 1.43 13.25 -1.35
CA ALA A 63 0.60 12.70 -2.40
C ALA A 63 -0.58 11.93 -1.85
N LYS A 64 -1.60 11.85 -2.68
CA LYS A 64 -2.78 11.02 -2.44
C LYS A 64 -3.23 10.39 -3.74
N GLY A 65 -3.72 9.17 -3.66
CA GLY A 65 -4.47 8.59 -4.76
C GLY A 65 -4.97 7.19 -4.47
N SER A 66 -5.04 6.38 -5.51
CA SER A 66 -5.72 5.08 -5.47
C SER A 66 -4.87 3.94 -5.98
N ILE A 67 -5.13 2.76 -5.45
CA ILE A 67 -4.56 1.48 -5.86
C ILE A 67 -5.64 0.72 -6.65
N ASP A 68 -5.32 0.33 -7.89
CA ASP A 68 -6.07 -0.66 -8.66
C ASP A 68 -5.14 -1.81 -9.00
N ARG A 69 -5.37 -2.97 -8.37
CA ARG A 69 -4.51 -4.16 -8.46
C ARG A 69 -3.05 -3.85 -8.13
N ASP A 70 -2.18 -3.90 -9.12
CA ASP A 70 -0.74 -3.69 -9.06
C ASP A 70 -0.33 -2.27 -9.48
N VAL A 71 -1.29 -1.35 -9.70
CA VAL A 71 -1.03 0.02 -10.15
C VAL A 71 -1.50 1.03 -9.11
N ILE A 72 -0.64 1.98 -8.78
CA ILE A 72 -0.92 3.12 -7.92
C ILE A 72 -0.98 4.37 -8.82
N SER A 73 -2.06 5.14 -8.71
CA SER A 73 -2.18 6.45 -9.36
C SER A 73 -2.26 7.53 -8.29
N LEU A 74 -1.39 8.53 -8.34
CA LEU A 74 -1.24 9.58 -7.33
C LEU A 74 -1.26 10.98 -7.95
N GLU A 75 -1.82 11.93 -7.22
CA GLU A 75 -1.55 13.37 -7.37
C GLU A 75 -0.60 13.80 -6.25
N TRP A 76 0.44 14.56 -6.59
CA TRP A 76 1.47 15.01 -5.64
C TRP A 76 1.74 16.52 -5.76
N ALA A 77 2.19 17.11 -4.66
CA ALA A 77 2.64 18.50 -4.61
C ALA A 77 3.71 18.70 -3.54
N ASP A 78 4.71 19.54 -3.84
CA ASP A 78 5.65 20.04 -2.84
C ASP A 78 4.92 20.85 -1.76
N VAL A 79 5.40 20.77 -0.53
CA VAL A 79 4.92 21.51 0.63
C VAL A 79 6.01 22.45 1.14
N PRO A 80 5.68 23.56 1.83
CA PRO A 80 6.63 24.58 2.27
C PRO A 80 7.47 24.15 3.49
N LYS A 81 7.92 22.90 3.49
CA LYS A 81 9.00 22.39 4.35
C LYS A 81 10.34 22.44 3.59
N GLY A 82 10.33 22.29 2.26
CA GLY A 82 11.47 22.52 1.37
C GLY A 82 11.38 23.84 0.60
N THR A 83 12.22 24.00 -0.43
CA THR A 83 12.30 25.21 -1.28
C THR A 83 11.68 25.04 -2.67
N ASN A 84 11.42 23.80 -3.08
CA ASN A 84 10.74 23.51 -4.32
C ASN A 84 9.23 23.85 -4.25
N ASN A 85 8.63 24.04 -5.42
CA ASN A 85 7.21 24.37 -5.59
C ASN A 85 6.66 23.72 -6.86
N LEU A 86 6.82 22.39 -6.96
CA LEU A 86 6.36 21.57 -8.06
C LEU A 86 5.13 20.76 -7.66
N GLN A 87 4.42 20.25 -8.67
CA GLN A 87 3.27 19.38 -8.51
C GLN A 87 3.03 18.58 -9.79
N GLY A 88 2.35 17.45 -9.66
CA GLY A 88 2.00 16.63 -10.81
C GLY A 88 1.29 15.34 -10.43
N THR A 89 1.45 14.36 -11.29
CA THR A 89 0.89 13.02 -11.15
C THR A 89 1.98 11.98 -11.21
N LEU A 90 1.73 10.84 -10.56
CA LEU A 90 2.56 9.65 -10.63
C LEU A 90 1.71 8.43 -10.90
N VAL A 91 2.21 7.56 -11.75
CA VAL A 91 1.68 6.20 -11.92
C VAL A 91 2.81 5.25 -11.56
N LEU A 92 2.61 4.42 -10.55
CA LEU A 92 3.59 3.46 -10.04
C LEU A 92 3.07 2.03 -10.22
N ARG A 93 3.98 1.09 -10.46
CA ARG A 93 3.75 -0.34 -10.37
C ARG A 93 4.17 -0.84 -8.99
N ILE A 94 3.34 -1.72 -8.43
CA ILE A 94 3.67 -2.56 -7.28
C ILE A 94 4.36 -3.81 -7.82
N GLU A 95 5.68 -3.86 -7.73
CA GLU A 95 6.46 -5.04 -8.16
C GLU A 95 6.45 -6.12 -7.07
N SER A 96 6.44 -5.70 -5.80
CA SER A 96 6.30 -6.57 -4.63
C SER A 96 5.85 -5.77 -3.41
N ASP A 97 5.69 -6.45 -2.26
CA ASP A 97 5.49 -5.78 -0.96
C ASP A 97 6.67 -4.85 -0.60
N GLU A 98 7.83 -4.99 -1.24
CA GLU A 98 9.06 -4.27 -0.91
C GLU A 98 9.55 -3.34 -2.03
N VAL A 99 8.94 -3.38 -3.22
CA VAL A 99 9.43 -2.63 -4.39
C VAL A 99 8.27 -1.95 -5.12
N LEU A 100 8.40 -0.63 -5.32
CA LEU A 100 7.56 0.15 -6.24
C LEU A 100 8.43 0.73 -7.36
N GLN A 101 7.90 0.74 -8.58
CA GLN A 101 8.58 1.29 -9.74
C GLN A 101 7.71 2.32 -10.47
N MET A 102 8.29 3.45 -10.87
CA MET A 102 7.58 4.44 -11.67
C MET A 102 7.23 3.87 -13.06
N ILE A 103 5.97 3.99 -13.45
CA ILE A 103 5.49 3.79 -14.82
C ILE A 103 5.54 5.13 -15.58
N SER A 104 4.99 6.19 -14.99
CA SER A 104 5.00 7.54 -15.57
C SER A 104 4.91 8.63 -14.51
N SER A 105 5.35 9.83 -14.86
CA SER A 105 5.27 11.02 -14.02
C SER A 105 5.00 12.28 -14.82
N THR A 106 4.45 13.28 -14.15
CA THR A 106 4.41 14.67 -14.61
C THR A 106 4.96 15.58 -13.50
N GLY A 107 5.19 16.86 -13.80
CA GLY A 107 5.61 17.84 -12.79
C GLY A 107 7.10 17.82 -12.42
N GLY A 108 7.91 17.01 -13.10
CA GLY A 108 9.37 16.96 -12.87
C GLY A 108 9.78 16.16 -11.64
N PHE A 109 8.97 15.19 -11.21
CA PHE A 109 9.27 14.34 -10.06
C PHE A 109 10.60 13.57 -10.24
N GLY A 110 11.47 13.61 -9.22
CA GLY A 110 12.87 13.21 -9.36
C GLY A 110 13.21 11.74 -9.05
N GLY A 111 12.31 10.95 -8.47
CA GLY A 111 12.57 9.57 -8.04
C GLY A 111 11.77 8.53 -8.83
N SER A 112 12.35 7.36 -9.11
CA SER A 112 11.76 6.34 -10.00
C SER A 112 11.63 4.95 -9.43
N ASN A 113 12.42 4.61 -8.41
CA ASN A 113 12.36 3.28 -7.77
C ASN A 113 12.31 3.46 -6.27
N TRP A 114 11.34 2.82 -5.62
CA TRP A 114 11.20 2.82 -4.17
C TRP A 114 11.44 1.41 -3.65
N THR A 115 12.24 1.34 -2.59
CA THR A 115 12.50 0.11 -1.85
C THR A 115 12.02 0.30 -0.43
N ARG A 116 11.23 -0.65 0.08
CA ARG A 116 10.77 -0.59 1.46
C ARG A 116 11.97 -0.66 2.39
N ILE A 117 12.04 0.25 3.35
CA ILE A 117 13.01 0.16 4.44
C ILE A 117 12.46 -0.90 5.41
N THR A 118 12.79 -2.16 5.14
CA THR A 118 12.67 -3.23 6.12
C THR A 118 13.90 -3.15 7.01
N GLY A 119 13.73 -3.04 8.33
CA GLY A 119 14.89 -3.28 9.20
C GLY A 119 15.27 -4.75 9.08
N ASN A 120 16.57 -5.01 9.07
CA ASN A 120 17.24 -6.28 8.79
C ASN A 120 16.33 -7.49 8.54
N ALA A 121 16.40 -8.02 7.32
CA ALA A 121 15.91 -9.34 6.92
C ALA A 121 16.04 -10.37 8.05
N GLY A 122 14.92 -10.73 8.68
CA GLY A 122 14.86 -11.67 9.81
C GLY A 122 14.41 -11.06 11.14
N VAL A 123 14.33 -9.73 11.24
CA VAL A 123 13.68 -9.02 12.33
C VAL A 123 12.46 -8.34 11.72
N VAL A 124 11.27 -8.77 12.12
CA VAL A 124 10.06 -7.98 11.88
C VAL A 124 10.37 -6.61 12.47
N VAL A 125 10.66 -5.60 11.65
CA VAL A 125 10.60 -4.23 12.12
C VAL A 125 9.18 -4.02 12.55
N ASN A 126 8.97 -4.20 13.85
CA ASN A 126 7.96 -3.55 14.63
C ASN A 126 6.80 -3.08 13.76
N ASP A 127 5.85 -4.00 13.56
CA ASP A 127 4.44 -3.85 13.18
C ASP A 127 3.68 -2.84 14.10
N THR A 128 4.41 -1.90 14.68
CA THR A 128 4.03 -0.91 15.69
C THR A 128 4.23 0.53 15.21
N LEU A 129 4.85 0.79 14.05
CA LEU A 129 4.92 2.16 13.53
C LEU A 129 3.55 2.65 13.03
N MET A 130 2.76 1.76 12.41
CA MET A 130 1.31 1.88 12.28
C MET A 130 0.72 0.47 12.09
N PRO A 131 -0.17 -0.01 12.96
CA PRO A 131 -0.85 -1.28 12.72
C PRO A 131 -1.61 -1.24 11.39
N ILE A 132 -1.53 -2.34 10.66
CA ILE A 132 -2.19 -2.53 9.36
C ILE A 132 -3.66 -2.11 9.46
N THR A 133 -4.07 -1.16 8.63
CA THR A 133 -5.43 -0.64 8.61
C THR A 133 -6.20 -1.30 7.48
N LEU A 134 -7.19 -2.14 7.83
CA LEU A 134 -8.06 -2.76 6.83
C LEU A 134 -9.34 -1.95 6.64
N ALA A 135 -9.75 -1.78 5.39
CA ALA A 135 -11.01 -1.14 5.03
C ALA A 135 -11.54 -1.75 3.72
N VAL A 136 -12.69 -1.27 3.24
CA VAL A 136 -13.22 -1.72 1.95
C VAL A 136 -12.17 -1.57 0.85
N GLY A 137 -12.00 -2.63 0.05
CA GLY A 137 -10.97 -2.74 -0.98
C GLY A 137 -9.72 -3.49 -0.55
N SER A 138 -9.41 -3.55 0.76
CA SER A 138 -8.33 -4.39 1.27
C SER A 138 -8.53 -5.86 0.87
N THR A 139 -7.44 -6.54 0.54
CA THR A 139 -7.46 -7.98 0.25
C THR A 139 -6.30 -8.71 0.91
N GLY A 140 -6.38 -10.03 1.00
CA GLY A 140 -5.26 -10.88 1.40
C GLY A 140 -5.45 -11.62 2.73
N PRO A 141 -4.38 -12.27 3.22
CA PRO A 141 -4.40 -13.10 4.43
C PRO A 141 -4.95 -12.39 5.67
N LEU A 142 -4.64 -11.11 5.88
CA LEU A 142 -5.13 -10.37 7.05
C LEU A 142 -6.64 -10.14 7.00
N VAL A 143 -7.21 -9.97 5.82
CA VAL A 143 -8.66 -9.91 5.66
C VAL A 143 -9.31 -11.25 5.99
N LYS A 144 -8.67 -12.38 5.66
CA LYS A 144 -9.15 -13.71 6.06
C LYS A 144 -9.13 -13.87 7.58
N THR A 145 -8.06 -13.40 8.23
CA THR A 145 -7.96 -13.38 9.69
C THR A 145 -9.10 -12.55 10.27
N LEU A 146 -9.30 -11.33 9.79
CA LEU A 146 -10.41 -10.46 10.20
C LEU A 146 -11.77 -11.15 10.06
N GLN A 147 -12.07 -11.71 8.88
CA GLN A 147 -13.34 -12.38 8.61
C GLN A 147 -13.57 -13.57 9.56
N SER A 148 -12.53 -14.36 9.81
CA SER A 148 -12.59 -15.48 10.76
C SER A 148 -12.85 -14.99 12.19
N THR A 149 -12.13 -13.95 12.63
CA THR A 149 -12.31 -13.37 13.97
C THR A 149 -13.71 -12.77 14.15
N LEU A 150 -14.23 -12.07 13.14
CA LEU A 150 -15.60 -11.54 13.16
C LEU A 150 -16.65 -12.66 13.24
N ASN A 151 -16.45 -13.77 12.52
CA ASN A 151 -17.32 -14.94 12.63
C ASN A 151 -17.30 -15.53 14.05
N SER A 152 -16.13 -15.67 14.65
CA SER A 152 -15.98 -16.10 16.05
C SER A 152 -16.62 -15.12 17.04
N ALA A 153 -16.61 -13.82 16.71
CA ALA A 153 -17.27 -12.77 17.49
C ALA A 153 -18.80 -12.71 17.29
N GLY A 154 -19.39 -13.63 16.51
CA GLY A 154 -20.84 -13.71 16.31
C GLY A 154 -21.38 -12.88 15.14
N ALA A 155 -20.57 -12.62 14.10
CA ALA A 155 -21.06 -12.01 12.87
C ALA A 155 -22.28 -12.78 12.30
N ASN A 156 -23.36 -12.05 12.01
CA ASN A 156 -24.61 -12.61 11.52
C ASN A 156 -25.16 -11.78 10.34
N PRO A 157 -25.27 -12.35 9.13
CA PRO A 157 -24.89 -13.71 8.76
C PRO A 157 -23.38 -13.93 8.84
N ALA A 158 -22.96 -15.19 8.97
CA ALA A 158 -21.55 -15.56 8.92
C ALA A 158 -20.93 -15.10 7.58
N LEU A 159 -19.71 -14.56 7.67
CA LEU A 159 -18.92 -14.10 6.54
C LEU A 159 -18.26 -15.29 5.83
N ASN A 160 -18.13 -15.17 4.50
CA ASN A 160 -17.19 -15.99 3.75
C ASN A 160 -15.76 -15.54 4.07
N VAL A 161 -14.85 -16.49 4.31
CA VAL A 161 -13.43 -16.21 4.56
C VAL A 161 -12.66 -16.24 3.23
N ASP A 162 -12.96 -15.27 2.37
CA ASP A 162 -12.40 -15.17 1.02
C ASP A 162 -11.16 -14.26 0.95
N GLY A 163 -10.91 -13.46 1.98
CA GLY A 163 -9.83 -12.48 2.00
C GLY A 163 -10.13 -11.23 1.20
N ILE A 164 -11.40 -10.93 0.95
CA ILE A 164 -11.85 -9.72 0.27
C ILE A 164 -12.66 -8.86 1.24
N PHE A 165 -12.19 -7.65 1.51
CA PHE A 165 -12.91 -6.72 2.37
C PHE A 165 -13.97 -6.00 1.53
N GLY A 166 -15.09 -6.71 1.30
CA GLY A 166 -16.26 -6.19 0.62
C GLY A 166 -17.33 -5.62 1.57
N PRO A 167 -18.48 -5.20 1.03
CA PRO A 167 -19.57 -4.59 1.81
C PRO A 167 -20.10 -5.45 2.96
N LYS A 168 -20.06 -6.78 2.81
CA LYS A 168 -20.47 -7.71 3.89
C LYS A 168 -19.51 -7.66 5.07
N THR A 169 -18.20 -7.69 4.79
CA THR A 169 -17.15 -7.56 5.82
C THR A 169 -17.26 -6.21 6.51
N GLU A 170 -17.46 -5.12 5.76
CA GLU A 170 -17.66 -3.78 6.32
C GLU A 170 -18.88 -3.72 7.25
N THR A 171 -20.00 -4.31 6.84
CA THR A 171 -21.21 -4.37 7.66
C THR A 171 -20.96 -5.10 8.98
N ALA A 172 -20.25 -6.23 8.94
CA ALA A 172 -19.87 -6.97 10.14
C ALA A 172 -18.89 -6.20 11.03
N VAL A 173 -17.92 -5.48 10.45
CA VAL A 173 -17.01 -4.60 11.21
C VAL A 173 -17.80 -3.50 11.91
N LYS A 174 -18.71 -2.80 11.21
CA LYS A 174 -19.55 -1.75 11.80
C LYS A 174 -20.44 -2.30 12.92
N ALA A 175 -21.00 -3.50 12.74
CA ALA A 175 -21.78 -4.17 13.77
C ALA A 175 -20.92 -4.50 15.01
N PHE A 176 -19.72 -5.03 14.81
CA PHE A 176 -18.75 -5.30 15.89
C PHE A 176 -18.33 -4.01 16.60
N GLN A 177 -17.96 -2.97 15.85
CA GLN A 177 -17.61 -1.66 16.40
C GLN A 177 -18.75 -1.10 17.25
N LYS A 178 -19.99 -1.19 16.76
CA LYS A 178 -21.19 -0.78 17.49
C LYS A 178 -21.35 -1.54 18.81
N SER A 179 -21.23 -2.87 18.80
CA SER A 179 -21.41 -3.68 20.01
C SER A 179 -20.33 -3.47 21.07
N HIS A 180 -19.16 -2.95 20.67
CA HIS A 180 -18.03 -2.66 21.56
C HIS A 180 -17.84 -1.17 21.85
N GLY A 181 -18.82 -0.31 21.52
CA GLY A 181 -18.78 1.13 21.82
C GLY A 181 -17.71 1.91 21.04
N LEU A 182 -17.29 1.41 19.88
CA LEU A 182 -16.32 2.05 19.00
C LEU A 182 -17.02 2.93 17.94
N ALA A 183 -16.25 3.81 17.30
CA ALA A 183 -16.70 4.51 16.10
C ALA A 183 -17.08 3.49 15.00
N GLN A 184 -18.25 3.66 14.39
CA GLN A 184 -18.79 2.77 13.35
C GLN A 184 -18.33 3.19 11.95
N ASP A 185 -17.03 3.43 11.79
CA ASP A 185 -16.45 3.89 10.52
C ASP A 185 -16.21 2.75 9.52
N GLY A 186 -16.30 1.49 9.95
CA GLY A 186 -16.00 0.33 9.10
C GLY A 186 -14.52 0.12 8.82
N ILE A 187 -13.64 0.88 9.49
CA ILE A 187 -12.19 0.79 9.36
C ILE A 187 -11.63 -0.02 10.53
N VAL A 188 -10.89 -1.07 10.21
CA VAL A 188 -10.21 -1.89 11.22
C VAL A 188 -8.81 -1.31 11.44
N GLY A 189 -8.77 -0.25 12.24
CA GLY A 189 -7.53 0.33 12.74
C GLY A 189 -7.09 -0.27 14.09
N PRO A 190 -6.07 0.33 14.75
CA PRO A 190 -5.49 -0.19 15.99
C PRO A 190 -6.50 -0.43 17.12
N ILE A 191 -7.48 0.45 17.26
CA ILE A 191 -8.51 0.36 18.31
C ILE A 191 -9.43 -0.84 18.05
N THR A 192 -9.86 -1.03 16.80
CA THR A 192 -10.72 -2.17 16.42
C THR A 192 -9.96 -3.49 16.52
N TRP A 193 -8.70 -3.53 16.09
CA TRP A 193 -7.85 -4.72 16.27
C TRP A 193 -7.69 -5.09 17.74
N LYS A 194 -7.40 -4.11 18.59
CA LYS A 194 -7.30 -4.34 20.04
C LYS A 194 -8.61 -4.88 20.61
N ALA A 195 -9.76 -4.38 20.18
CA ALA A 195 -11.05 -4.91 20.63
C ALA A 195 -11.26 -6.38 20.15
N LEU A 196 -10.93 -6.68 18.89
CA LEU A 196 -11.01 -8.03 18.31
C LEU A 196 -10.05 -9.06 18.96
N GLN A 197 -9.01 -8.60 19.66
CA GLN A 197 -8.08 -9.47 20.38
C GLN A 197 -8.54 -9.77 21.82
N ASN A 198 -9.53 -9.05 22.33
CA ASN A 198 -10.02 -9.15 23.72
C ASN A 198 -11.43 -9.77 23.82
N ILE A 199 -11.89 -10.42 22.75
CA ILE A 199 -13.10 -11.27 22.75
C ILE A 199 -12.77 -12.68 23.22
#